data_AF-A0A1H2VIB7-F1
#
_entry.id   AF-A0A1H2VIB7-F1
#
_cell.length_a   1.000
_cell.length_b   1.000
_cell.length_c   1.000
_cell.angle_alpha   90.00
_cell.angle_beta   90.00
_cell.angle_gamma   90.00
#
_symmetry.space_group_name_H-M   'P 1'
#
loop_
_entity.id
_entity.type
_entity.pdbx_description
1 polymer ?
#
loop_
_entity_poly.entity_id
_entity_poly.type
_entity_poly.pdbx_seq_one_letter_code
_entity_poly.pdbx_strand_id
1 'polypeptide(L)'
;MRLLILLIMLSLPTFVLGKPAKIKSGEHSTFSRLVLYTGQTQQWTQSRNGNKVTIKVTGWTSSFDTADTFTFIPRERVTEIRALPDGIELTLDCTCKVQVAAVERGGIMVDITDTVDDVEVDVPPQDTRLVWPEPDGFVMQSATSASINALRKTLTQRLAKAATQDLLVPAPPSATRPAAAQQLFDEPHAVERIRTTSAAERANQRNAPSIPTPPQCPPEHYGDIQNWGTDESFADQLGRLRRDTVMEFDVTDQSSALHLTRLYLFFAMGAEARASIVAFDQDTYDANFLTVVSRLLDGESGRKISLDLPANGCEGTMSLWAALLGRTDAAISEPQGKIVAEAFSRLPHHLRTILGPKLISRLHDDENGVAAGVIKNMISNHTDADPQYPNPASNLADSSIPELEALVAQSNAETPMALVALINRTIDQNLAISNDILIVARSFARQQAGTPEAIEIEKALVRVSAFRGNYTDAIASAMELEADQDRKDLIGFTVSQIIAKGRDIDVAKFALNLGHDGAQTYLQQSAVQEIADRLTAAGMDELSRDFSGKKGSTKRDHPPQVNASTAPAGPARPRALPDEPTTIAAASAILKTSKDLREQVVSTLGPAPP
;
A
#
# COMPACT_ATOMS: atom_id res chain seq x y z
N MET A 1 5.63 -13.29 -85.81
CA MET A 1 6.25 -14.11 -84.76
C MET A 1 7.02 -13.30 -83.71
N ARG A 2 7.87 -12.34 -84.09
CA ARG A 2 8.64 -11.51 -83.12
C ARG A 2 7.78 -10.63 -82.19
N LEU A 3 6.64 -10.10 -82.65
CA LEU A 3 5.73 -9.30 -81.83
C LEU A 3 4.98 -10.13 -80.76
N LEU A 4 4.72 -11.41 -81.05
CA LEU A 4 4.03 -12.32 -80.13
C LEU A 4 4.94 -12.71 -78.94
N ILE A 5 6.24 -12.83 -79.19
CA ILE A 5 7.25 -13.17 -78.16
C ILE A 5 7.46 -11.98 -77.20
N LEU A 6 7.41 -10.74 -77.71
CA LEU A 6 7.53 -9.54 -76.86
C LEU A 6 6.32 -9.37 -75.94
N LEU A 7 5.11 -9.72 -76.40
CA LEU A 7 3.90 -9.65 -75.60
C LEU A 7 3.84 -10.74 -74.51
N ILE A 8 4.47 -11.90 -74.75
CA ILE A 8 4.60 -13.00 -73.77
C ILE A 8 5.67 -12.67 -72.72
N MET A 9 6.73 -11.95 -73.07
CA MET A 9 7.76 -11.54 -72.09
C MET A 9 7.31 -10.40 -71.16
N LEU A 10 6.36 -9.56 -71.57
CA LEU A 10 5.78 -8.51 -70.72
C LEU A 10 4.70 -9.03 -69.75
N SER A 11 4.27 -10.29 -69.88
CA SER A 11 3.28 -10.92 -68.99
C SER A 11 3.89 -11.87 -67.96
N LEU A 12 5.22 -11.96 -67.84
CA LEU A 12 5.82 -12.69 -66.72
C LEU A 12 5.64 -11.85 -65.43
N PRO A 13 4.88 -12.35 -64.44
CA PRO A 13 4.74 -11.66 -63.17
C PRO A 13 6.11 -11.59 -62.49
N THR A 14 6.55 -10.38 -62.14
CA THR A 14 7.67 -10.18 -61.23
C THR A 14 7.26 -10.70 -59.86
N PHE A 15 7.66 -11.92 -59.52
CA PHE A 15 7.53 -12.44 -58.17
C PHE A 15 8.50 -11.68 -57.26
N VAL A 16 7.97 -10.72 -56.51
CA VAL A 16 8.68 -10.13 -55.38
C VAL A 16 8.72 -11.19 -54.28
N LEU A 17 9.79 -11.97 -54.20
CA LEU A 17 10.07 -12.83 -53.05
C LEU A 17 10.44 -11.92 -51.88
N GLY A 18 9.46 -11.61 -51.04
CA GLY A 18 9.71 -10.97 -49.75
C GLY A 18 10.67 -11.81 -48.91
N LYS A 19 11.63 -11.17 -48.23
CA LYS A 19 12.52 -11.88 -47.30
C LYS A 19 11.66 -12.52 -46.21
N PRO A 20 11.89 -13.81 -45.86
CA PRO A 20 11.14 -14.44 -44.79
C PRO A 20 11.37 -13.68 -43.48
N ALA A 21 10.30 -13.54 -42.69
CA ALA A 21 10.35 -12.86 -41.42
C ALA A 21 11.15 -13.69 -40.41
N LYS A 22 11.97 -13.01 -39.59
CA LYS A 22 12.80 -13.69 -38.60
C LYS A 22 11.98 -14.17 -37.42
N ILE A 23 12.32 -15.36 -36.93
CA ILE A 23 11.93 -15.84 -35.60
C ILE A 23 13.14 -15.67 -34.67
N LYS A 24 12.92 -15.16 -33.47
CA LYS A 24 13.89 -15.24 -32.38
C LYS A 24 13.40 -16.19 -31.31
N SER A 25 14.32 -16.84 -30.63
CA SER A 25 14.04 -17.76 -29.54
C SER A 25 14.85 -17.40 -28.29
N GLY A 26 14.35 -17.80 -27.13
CA GLY A 26 15.04 -17.69 -25.85
C GLY A 26 14.54 -18.72 -24.85
N GLU A 27 15.47 -19.30 -24.11
CA GLU A 27 15.20 -20.32 -23.11
C GLU A 27 15.15 -19.73 -21.70
N HIS A 28 14.16 -20.16 -20.92
CA HIS A 28 14.01 -19.85 -19.51
C HIS A 28 13.81 -21.14 -18.70
N SER A 29 13.92 -21.04 -17.37
CA SER A 29 13.86 -22.21 -16.48
C SER A 29 12.57 -23.03 -16.59
N THR A 30 11.43 -22.40 -16.92
CA THR A 30 10.10 -23.04 -16.95
C THR A 30 9.36 -22.93 -18.29
N PHE A 31 9.92 -22.20 -19.27
CA PHE A 31 9.32 -22.05 -20.59
C PHE A 31 10.34 -21.68 -21.67
N SER A 32 10.01 -22.03 -22.92
CA SER A 32 10.74 -21.58 -24.11
C SER A 32 9.90 -20.53 -24.85
N ARG A 33 10.50 -19.41 -25.23
CA ARG A 33 9.80 -18.30 -25.91
C ARG A 33 10.26 -18.17 -27.35
N LEU A 34 9.30 -18.03 -28.27
CA LEU A 34 9.51 -17.66 -29.66
C LEU A 34 8.87 -16.30 -29.95
N VAL A 35 9.54 -15.46 -30.72
CA VAL A 35 9.01 -14.17 -31.17
C VAL A 35 9.07 -14.10 -32.70
N LEU A 36 7.88 -14.04 -33.31
CA LEU A 36 7.68 -13.91 -34.75
C LEU A 36 7.56 -12.43 -35.10
N TYR A 37 8.55 -11.89 -35.82
CA TYR A 37 8.54 -10.47 -36.19
C TYR A 37 7.75 -10.23 -37.46
N THR A 38 6.47 -9.91 -37.31
CA THR A 38 5.56 -9.57 -38.42
C THR A 38 5.64 -8.10 -38.85
N GLY A 39 6.44 -7.28 -38.15
CA GLY A 39 6.66 -5.85 -38.44
C GLY A 39 5.51 -4.92 -38.02
N GLN A 40 4.37 -5.50 -37.66
CA GLN A 40 3.18 -4.81 -37.13
C GLN A 40 2.38 -5.78 -36.26
N THR A 41 1.50 -5.26 -35.41
CA THR A 41 0.61 -6.08 -34.57
C THR A 41 -0.41 -6.80 -35.42
N GLN A 42 -0.50 -8.12 -35.30
CA GLN A 42 -1.35 -8.97 -36.13
C GLN A 42 -2.32 -9.80 -35.27
N GLN A 43 -3.45 -10.18 -35.87
CA GLN A 43 -4.36 -11.16 -35.30
C GLN A 43 -3.91 -12.57 -35.69
N TRP A 44 -4.16 -13.57 -34.85
CA TRP A 44 -3.78 -14.96 -35.12
C TRP A 44 -4.90 -15.94 -34.75
N THR A 45 -4.79 -17.15 -35.27
CA THR A 45 -5.57 -18.32 -34.85
C THR A 45 -4.60 -19.42 -34.45
N GLN A 46 -4.97 -20.17 -33.41
CA GLN A 46 -4.19 -21.29 -32.90
C GLN A 46 -5.06 -22.54 -32.92
N SER A 47 -4.51 -23.64 -33.43
CA SER A 47 -5.14 -24.95 -33.37
C SER A 47 -4.13 -26.00 -32.91
N ARG A 48 -4.62 -27.07 -32.27
CA ARG A 48 -3.80 -28.20 -31.82
C ARG A 48 -4.38 -29.49 -32.38
N ASN A 49 -3.51 -30.34 -32.90
CA ASN A 49 -3.83 -31.70 -33.31
C ASN A 49 -2.75 -32.65 -32.77
N GLY A 50 -3.06 -33.35 -31.68
CA GLY A 50 -2.09 -34.16 -30.95
C GLY A 50 -0.93 -33.32 -30.41
N ASN A 51 0.30 -33.72 -30.75
CA ASN A 51 1.52 -33.00 -30.36
C ASN A 51 1.88 -31.83 -31.30
N LYS A 52 1.05 -31.56 -32.31
CA LYS A 52 1.27 -30.45 -33.26
C LYS A 52 0.40 -29.25 -32.91
N VAL A 53 1.02 -28.08 -32.87
CA VAL A 53 0.33 -26.80 -32.65
C VAL A 53 0.58 -25.90 -33.85
N THR A 54 -0.50 -25.51 -34.53
CA THR A 54 -0.45 -24.63 -35.69
C THR A 54 -0.89 -23.22 -35.28
N ILE A 55 -0.07 -22.23 -35.62
CA ILE A 55 -0.33 -20.81 -35.36
C ILE A 55 -0.38 -20.10 -36.71
N LYS A 56 -1.56 -19.64 -37.10
CA LYS A 56 -1.80 -18.92 -38.35
C LYS A 56 -1.99 -17.44 -38.08
N VAL A 57 -1.26 -16.60 -38.78
CA VAL A 57 -1.30 -15.15 -38.66
C VAL A 57 -2.22 -14.59 -39.75
N THR A 58 -3.30 -13.92 -39.35
CA THR A 58 -4.33 -13.41 -40.26
C THR A 58 -3.75 -12.37 -41.21
N GLY A 59 -3.94 -12.56 -42.51
CA GLY A 59 -3.45 -11.63 -43.54
C GLY A 59 -1.94 -11.71 -43.80
N TRP A 60 -1.23 -12.68 -43.22
CA TRP A 60 0.18 -12.90 -43.45
C TRP A 60 0.42 -13.67 -44.76
N THR A 61 1.34 -13.18 -45.59
CA THR A 61 1.63 -13.74 -46.92
C THR A 61 3.13 -13.95 -47.17
N SER A 62 3.97 -13.68 -46.18
CA SER A 62 5.42 -13.94 -46.23
C SER A 62 5.74 -15.25 -45.49
N SER A 63 6.87 -15.89 -45.76
CA SER A 63 7.28 -17.08 -44.98
C SER A 63 8.01 -16.65 -43.70
N PHE A 64 8.19 -17.56 -42.74
CA PHE A 64 9.07 -17.38 -41.59
C PHE A 64 10.39 -18.13 -41.77
N ASP A 65 11.48 -17.54 -41.30
CA ASP A 65 12.79 -18.20 -41.23
C ASP A 65 12.94 -18.93 -39.90
N THR A 66 13.04 -20.26 -39.96
CA THR A 66 13.17 -21.14 -38.79
C THR A 66 14.59 -21.66 -38.58
N ALA A 67 15.55 -21.30 -39.44
CA ALA A 67 16.88 -21.93 -39.49
C ALA A 67 17.65 -21.80 -38.17
N ASP A 68 17.61 -20.62 -37.55
CA ASP A 68 18.40 -20.30 -36.36
C ASP A 68 17.61 -20.49 -35.05
N THR A 69 16.34 -20.92 -35.10
CA THR A 69 15.45 -20.92 -33.93
C THR A 69 15.92 -21.86 -32.82
N PHE A 70 16.58 -22.97 -33.14
CA PHE A 70 17.11 -23.89 -32.12
C PHE A 70 18.52 -23.54 -31.62
N THR A 71 19.06 -22.37 -32.01
CA THR A 71 20.36 -21.91 -31.50
C THR A 71 20.29 -21.52 -30.02
N PHE A 72 19.15 -20.98 -29.58
CA PHE A 72 18.98 -20.40 -28.24
C PHE A 72 17.91 -21.10 -27.38
N ILE A 73 17.34 -22.20 -27.86
CA ILE A 73 16.43 -23.07 -27.09
C ILE A 73 16.79 -24.55 -27.32
N PRO A 74 16.75 -25.39 -26.27
CA PRO A 74 16.93 -26.83 -26.39
C PRO A 74 15.71 -27.49 -27.07
N ARG A 75 15.90 -28.71 -27.60
CA ARG A 75 14.83 -29.49 -28.25
C ARG A 75 14.07 -30.38 -27.27
N GLU A 76 13.86 -29.89 -26.05
CA GLU A 76 13.20 -30.65 -24.98
C GLU A 76 11.69 -30.39 -24.96
N ARG A 77 11.26 -29.14 -25.21
CA ARG A 77 9.83 -28.80 -25.30
C ARG A 77 9.31 -28.84 -26.74
N VAL A 78 10.07 -28.27 -27.66
CA VAL A 78 9.74 -28.18 -29.09
C VAL A 78 10.77 -28.97 -29.88
N THR A 79 10.35 -29.99 -30.62
CA THR A 79 11.25 -30.85 -31.40
C THR A 79 11.40 -30.40 -32.84
N GLU A 80 10.37 -29.79 -33.42
CA GLU A 80 10.38 -29.26 -34.79
C GLU A 80 9.55 -27.96 -34.89
N ILE A 81 10.02 -27.01 -35.70
CA ILE A 81 9.29 -25.80 -36.09
C ILE A 81 9.29 -25.71 -37.61
N ARG A 82 8.10 -25.72 -38.21
CA ARG A 82 7.91 -25.65 -39.66
C ARG A 82 7.21 -24.35 -40.05
N ALA A 83 7.78 -23.62 -40.99
CA ALA A 83 7.12 -22.45 -41.57
C ALA A 83 5.99 -22.89 -42.51
N LEU A 84 4.84 -22.20 -42.40
CA LEU A 84 3.70 -22.32 -43.29
C LEU A 84 3.52 -21.00 -44.06
N PRO A 85 2.81 -20.99 -45.20
CA PRO A 85 2.56 -19.75 -45.96
C PRO A 85 1.85 -18.65 -45.15
N ASP A 86 1.03 -19.05 -44.17
CA ASP A 86 0.21 -18.19 -43.33
C ASP A 86 0.60 -18.26 -41.84
N GLY A 87 1.75 -18.85 -41.47
CA GLY A 87 2.06 -19.07 -40.06
C GLY A 87 3.21 -20.03 -39.78
N ILE A 88 3.16 -20.71 -38.63
CA ILE A 88 4.10 -21.77 -38.24
C ILE A 88 3.37 -22.98 -37.62
N GLU A 89 3.98 -24.15 -37.72
CA GLU A 89 3.59 -25.36 -37.00
C GLU A 89 4.72 -25.78 -36.06
N LEU A 90 4.38 -26.00 -34.80
CA LEU A 90 5.26 -26.54 -33.75
C LEU A 90 4.95 -28.03 -33.57
N THR A 91 5.98 -28.85 -33.43
CA THR A 91 5.86 -30.22 -32.91
C THR A 91 6.45 -30.26 -31.52
N LEU A 92 5.66 -30.71 -30.55
CA LEU A 92 6.02 -30.77 -29.13
C LEU A 92 6.42 -32.19 -28.74
N ASP A 93 7.34 -32.30 -27.78
CA ASP A 93 7.73 -33.58 -27.14
C ASP A 93 7.18 -33.74 -25.72
N CYS A 94 6.43 -32.73 -25.28
CA CYS A 94 5.79 -32.67 -23.97
C CYS A 94 4.31 -32.36 -24.13
N THR A 95 3.56 -32.54 -23.05
CA THR A 95 2.19 -32.04 -22.89
C THR A 95 2.13 -30.53 -22.64
N CYS A 96 3.24 -29.82 -22.85
CA CYS A 96 3.39 -28.38 -22.62
C CYS A 96 2.23 -27.54 -23.19
N LYS A 97 1.86 -26.51 -22.44
CA LYS A 97 0.88 -25.51 -22.86
C LYS A 97 1.56 -24.49 -23.79
N VAL A 98 0.88 -24.11 -24.86
CA VAL A 98 1.36 -23.10 -25.82
C VAL A 98 0.45 -21.88 -25.73
N GLN A 99 1.01 -20.75 -25.30
CA GLN A 99 0.31 -19.47 -25.21
C GLN A 99 0.85 -18.50 -26.27
N VAL A 100 -0.05 -17.78 -26.94
CA VAL A 100 0.30 -16.84 -27.99
C VAL A 100 -0.23 -15.46 -27.63
N ALA A 101 0.58 -14.42 -27.81
CA ALA A 101 0.24 -13.03 -27.49
C ALA A 101 0.86 -12.04 -28.49
N ALA A 102 0.27 -10.85 -28.61
CA ALA A 102 0.84 -9.76 -29.40
C ALA A 102 2.01 -9.08 -28.66
N VAL A 103 2.98 -8.56 -29.41
CA VAL A 103 4.10 -7.75 -28.86
C VAL A 103 4.00 -6.31 -29.36
N GLU A 104 4.17 -5.34 -28.46
CA GLU A 104 3.99 -3.90 -28.73
C GLU A 104 4.86 -3.34 -29.86
N ARG A 105 6.03 -3.94 -30.13
CA ARG A 105 6.95 -3.53 -31.22
C ARG A 105 6.65 -4.20 -32.56
N GLY A 106 5.47 -4.79 -32.72
CA GLY A 106 5.03 -5.45 -33.95
C GLY A 106 5.57 -6.87 -34.05
N GLY A 107 4.74 -7.84 -33.68
CA GLY A 107 5.09 -9.25 -33.69
C GLY A 107 4.13 -10.09 -32.86
N ILE A 108 4.37 -11.39 -32.86
CA ILE A 108 3.64 -12.36 -32.06
C ILE A 108 4.64 -13.12 -31.20
N MET A 109 4.38 -13.20 -29.90
CA MET A 109 5.12 -13.99 -28.94
C MET A 109 4.40 -15.32 -28.73
N VAL A 110 5.15 -16.41 -28.67
CA VAL A 110 4.66 -17.76 -28.44
C VAL A 110 5.48 -18.37 -27.31
N ASP A 111 4.84 -18.64 -26.17
CA ASP A 111 5.45 -19.27 -25.01
C ASP A 111 5.02 -20.72 -24.93
N ILE A 112 6.00 -21.61 -24.77
CA ILE A 112 5.82 -23.05 -24.58
C ILE A 112 6.27 -23.38 -23.16
N THR A 113 5.30 -23.58 -22.27
CA THR A 113 5.52 -23.74 -20.82
C THR A 113 5.38 -25.20 -20.43
N ASP A 114 6.27 -25.68 -19.56
CA ASP A 114 6.14 -27.01 -18.97
C ASP A 114 4.79 -27.13 -18.26
N THR A 115 4.03 -28.18 -18.59
CA THR A 115 2.93 -28.57 -17.72
C THR A 115 3.54 -29.20 -16.47
N VAL A 116 3.60 -28.45 -15.38
CA VAL A 116 3.39 -29.05 -14.06
C VAL A 116 1.99 -29.66 -14.14
N ASP A 117 1.84 -30.95 -13.82
CA ASP A 117 0.56 -31.66 -13.93
C ASP A 117 -0.59 -30.74 -13.54
N ASP A 118 -1.46 -30.49 -14.53
CA ASP A 118 -2.77 -29.91 -14.33
C ASP A 118 -3.49 -30.81 -13.34
N VAL A 119 -3.40 -30.48 -12.04
CA VAL A 119 -4.56 -30.69 -11.18
C VAL A 119 -5.62 -29.78 -11.75
N GLU A 120 -6.46 -30.38 -12.60
CA GLU A 120 -7.68 -29.80 -13.13
C GLU A 120 -8.60 -29.48 -11.93
N VAL A 121 -8.34 -28.35 -11.28
CA VAL A 121 -9.32 -27.64 -10.49
C VAL A 121 -10.03 -26.77 -11.50
N ASP A 122 -11.31 -27.05 -11.73
CA ASP A 122 -12.25 -26.14 -12.34
C ASP A 122 -12.11 -24.78 -11.64
N VAL A 123 -11.42 -23.83 -12.28
CA VAL A 123 -11.28 -22.46 -11.77
C VAL A 123 -12.46 -21.67 -12.35
N PRO A 124 -13.49 -21.35 -11.54
CA PRO A 124 -14.49 -20.37 -11.92
C PRO A 124 -13.77 -19.02 -12.11
N PRO A 125 -14.38 -18.04 -12.81
CA PRO A 125 -13.72 -16.79 -13.20
C PRO A 125 -12.89 -16.21 -12.07
N GLN A 126 -11.60 -15.95 -12.34
CA GLN A 126 -10.62 -15.57 -11.31
C GLN A 126 -11.09 -14.37 -10.50
N ASP A 127 -11.55 -14.68 -9.31
CA ASP A 127 -11.47 -13.84 -8.14
C ASP A 127 -10.05 -14.10 -7.60
N THR A 128 -9.23 -13.06 -7.43
CA THR A 128 -7.88 -13.18 -6.85
C THR A 128 -8.02 -13.50 -5.38
N ARG A 129 -8.07 -14.79 -5.06
CA ARG A 129 -8.27 -15.31 -3.71
C ARG A 129 -6.96 -15.85 -3.18
N LEU A 130 -6.46 -15.23 -2.12
CA LEU A 130 -5.26 -15.66 -1.40
C LEU A 130 -5.57 -16.95 -0.63
N VAL A 131 -5.17 -18.10 -1.19
CA VAL A 131 -5.32 -19.42 -0.55
C VAL A 131 -4.32 -19.54 0.60
N TRP A 132 -4.82 -19.64 1.83
CA TRP A 132 -4.01 -19.82 3.05
C TRP A 132 -3.21 -21.12 2.95
N PRO A 133 -1.89 -21.13 3.18
CA PRO A 133 -1.20 -22.37 3.47
C PRO A 133 -1.85 -22.95 4.71
N GLU A 134 -2.18 -24.25 4.68
CA GLU A 134 -2.53 -24.95 5.91
C GLU A 134 -1.44 -24.63 6.94
N PRO A 135 -1.80 -24.33 8.20
CA PRO A 135 -0.79 -24.09 9.23
C PRO A 135 0.20 -25.23 9.12
N ASP A 136 1.52 -24.93 9.04
CA ASP A 136 2.57 -25.94 8.99
C ASP A 136 2.14 -27.03 9.93
N GLY A 137 1.66 -28.13 9.32
CA GLY A 137 1.04 -29.18 10.09
C GLY A 137 2.09 -29.53 11.12
N PHE A 138 1.67 -29.76 12.36
CA PHE A 138 2.54 -30.49 13.26
C PHE A 138 2.95 -31.74 12.48
N VAL A 139 4.14 -31.71 11.86
CA VAL A 139 4.77 -32.90 11.32
C VAL A 139 5.12 -33.60 12.61
N MET A 140 4.17 -34.42 13.09
CA MET A 140 4.51 -35.50 13.97
C MET A 140 5.57 -36.27 13.19
N GLN A 141 6.83 -35.96 13.47
CA GLN A 141 7.93 -36.84 13.16
C GLN A 141 7.45 -38.21 13.63
N SER A 142 7.51 -39.22 12.76
CA SER A 142 7.06 -40.58 13.08
C SER A 142 7.71 -41.16 14.34
N ALA A 143 8.77 -40.52 14.84
CA ALA A 143 9.35 -40.73 16.17
C ALA A 143 8.35 -40.51 17.32
N THR A 144 7.43 -39.54 17.20
CA THR A 144 6.46 -39.19 18.25
C THR A 144 5.28 -40.16 18.29
N SER A 145 4.86 -40.76 17.16
CA SER A 145 3.77 -41.75 17.14
C SER A 145 4.23 -43.10 17.71
N ALA A 146 5.48 -43.50 17.45
CA ALA A 146 6.09 -44.66 18.12
C ALA A 146 6.22 -44.43 19.63
N SER A 147 6.63 -43.23 20.05
CA SER A 147 6.75 -42.86 21.47
C SER A 147 5.40 -42.76 22.17
N ILE A 148 4.36 -42.23 21.52
CA ILE A 148 2.99 -42.19 22.04
C ILE A 148 2.39 -43.59 22.11
N ASN A 149 2.63 -44.45 21.12
CA ASN A 149 2.17 -45.84 21.16
C ASN A 149 2.90 -46.65 22.24
N ALA A 150 4.20 -46.41 22.44
CA ALA A 150 4.97 -47.01 23.53
C ALA A 150 4.49 -46.52 24.90
N LEU A 151 4.20 -45.22 25.04
CA LEU A 151 3.64 -44.63 26.24
C LEU A 151 2.23 -45.17 26.52
N ARG A 152 1.38 -45.26 25.50
CA ARG A 152 0.04 -45.86 25.59
C ARG A 152 0.12 -47.30 26.06
N LYS A 153 0.96 -48.12 25.44
CA LYS A 153 1.17 -49.52 25.83
C LYS A 153 1.66 -49.64 27.27
N THR A 154 2.59 -48.78 27.68
CA THR A 154 3.14 -48.76 29.05
C THR A 154 2.09 -48.33 30.07
N LEU A 155 1.30 -47.30 29.76
CA LEU A 155 0.20 -46.83 30.60
C LEU A 155 -0.88 -47.91 30.74
N THR A 156 -1.31 -48.55 29.65
CA THR A 156 -2.32 -49.61 29.70
C THR A 156 -1.81 -50.81 30.52
N GLN A 157 -0.55 -51.21 30.37
CA GLN A 157 0.03 -52.28 31.18
C GLN A 157 0.12 -51.90 32.66
N ARG A 158 0.49 -50.65 33.00
CA ARG A 158 0.56 -50.20 34.39
C ARG A 158 -0.81 -50.02 35.03
N LEU A 159 -1.80 -49.52 34.29
CA LEU A 159 -3.19 -49.43 34.73
C LEU A 159 -3.79 -50.83 34.95
N ALA A 160 -3.59 -51.76 34.01
CA ALA A 160 -4.05 -53.13 34.16
C ALA A 160 -3.41 -53.81 35.37
N LYS A 161 -2.08 -53.65 35.55
CA LYS A 161 -1.36 -54.19 36.71
C LYS A 161 -1.86 -53.57 38.02
N ALA A 162 -2.07 -52.26 38.06
CA ALA A 162 -2.57 -51.56 39.24
C ALA A 162 -4.01 -51.99 39.59
N ALA A 163 -4.87 -52.22 38.58
CA ALA A 163 -6.20 -52.77 38.79
C ALA A 163 -6.17 -54.21 39.33
N THR A 164 -5.28 -55.09 38.83
CA THR A 164 -5.15 -56.46 39.37
C THR A 164 -4.51 -56.50 40.76
N GLN A 165 -3.75 -55.46 41.14
CA GLN A 165 -3.16 -55.30 42.46
C GLN A 165 -4.05 -54.53 43.43
N ASP A 166 -5.30 -54.24 43.04
CA ASP A 166 -6.30 -53.54 43.85
C ASP A 166 -5.88 -52.11 44.27
N LEU A 167 -4.96 -51.50 43.50
CA LEU A 167 -4.48 -50.13 43.70
C LEU A 167 -5.39 -49.07 43.04
N LEU A 168 -6.40 -49.51 42.29
CA LEU A 168 -7.37 -48.65 41.60
C LEU A 168 -8.78 -49.12 41.92
N VAL A 169 -9.60 -48.25 42.51
CA VAL A 169 -11.03 -48.52 42.74
C VAL A 169 -11.82 -47.88 41.60
N PRO A 170 -12.50 -48.67 40.74
CA PRO A 170 -13.35 -48.10 39.70
C PRO A 170 -14.53 -47.37 40.36
N ALA A 171 -14.69 -46.09 40.01
CA ALA A 171 -15.85 -45.32 40.44
C ALA A 171 -17.14 -45.97 39.87
N PRO A 172 -18.22 -46.11 40.67
CA PRO A 172 -19.48 -46.62 40.16
C PRO A 172 -20.00 -45.70 39.05
N PRO A 173 -20.62 -46.26 37.99
CA PRO A 173 -21.15 -45.45 36.90
C PRO A 173 -22.25 -44.53 37.45
N SER A 174 -22.03 -43.21 37.40
CA SER A 174 -23.12 -42.23 37.55
C SER A 174 -24.10 -42.40 36.41
N ALA A 175 -25.17 -43.14 36.67
CA ALA A 175 -26.26 -43.35 35.75
C ALA A 175 -27.14 -42.10 35.68
N THR A 176 -26.83 -41.21 34.75
CA THR A 176 -27.85 -40.38 34.10
C THR A 176 -27.52 -40.23 32.63
N ARG A 177 -27.79 -41.29 31.86
CA ARG A 177 -28.03 -41.19 30.42
C ARG A 177 -29.21 -42.10 30.08
N PRO A 178 -30.22 -41.62 29.33
CA PRO A 178 -31.34 -42.47 28.94
C PRO A 178 -30.83 -43.67 28.16
N ALA A 179 -31.31 -44.85 28.54
CA ALA A 179 -30.97 -46.13 27.94
C ALA A 179 -31.42 -46.16 26.47
N ALA A 180 -30.48 -46.00 25.55
CA ALA A 180 -30.57 -46.64 24.25
C ALA A 180 -29.94 -48.04 24.43
N ALA A 181 -30.78 -49.07 24.39
CA ALA A 181 -30.35 -50.46 24.52
C ALA A 181 -29.32 -50.80 23.44
N GLN A 182 -28.04 -50.86 23.82
CA GLN A 182 -27.03 -51.52 23.02
C GLN A 182 -27.13 -53.00 23.33
N GLN A 183 -27.81 -53.72 22.43
CA GLN A 183 -27.73 -55.17 22.40
C GLN A 183 -26.27 -55.58 22.17
N LEU A 184 -25.76 -56.37 23.10
CA LEU A 184 -24.51 -57.12 22.98
C LEU A 184 -24.57 -57.93 21.69
N PHE A 185 -23.61 -57.70 20.79
CA PHE A 185 -23.25 -58.67 19.77
C PHE A 185 -21.83 -59.14 20.09
N ASP A 186 -21.71 -60.44 20.31
CA ASP A 186 -20.44 -61.16 20.35
C ASP A 186 -19.62 -60.85 19.10
N GLU A 187 -18.33 -60.63 19.27
CA GLU A 187 -17.34 -60.51 18.20
C GLU A 187 -17.32 -61.80 17.35
N PRO A 188 -17.45 -61.70 16.01
CA PRO A 188 -16.91 -62.72 15.12
C PRO A 188 -15.74 -62.15 14.31
N HIS A 189 -14.76 -63.02 14.17
CA HIS A 189 -13.48 -62.85 13.48
C HIS A 189 -13.54 -62.11 12.13
N ALA A 190 -12.39 -61.50 11.80
CA ALA A 190 -12.12 -60.81 10.56
C ALA A 190 -12.47 -61.67 9.33
N VAL A 191 -13.55 -61.29 8.65
CA VAL A 191 -13.80 -61.66 7.26
C VAL A 191 -14.14 -60.38 6.48
N GLU A 192 -13.61 -60.33 5.26
CA GLU A 192 -13.68 -59.24 4.29
C GLU A 192 -15.06 -58.57 4.22
N ARG A 193 -15.11 -57.27 4.57
CA ARG A 193 -16.37 -56.55 4.79
C ARG A 193 -16.99 -56.13 3.45
N ILE A 194 -17.98 -56.88 2.97
CA ILE A 194 -19.01 -56.32 2.08
C ILE A 194 -19.89 -55.40 2.94
N ARG A 195 -19.82 -54.08 2.70
CA ARG A 195 -20.72 -53.11 3.35
C ARG A 195 -22.08 -53.16 2.66
N THR A 196 -23.09 -53.70 3.32
CA THR A 196 -24.49 -53.56 2.90
C THR A 196 -25.10 -52.36 3.61
N THR A 197 -25.43 -51.29 2.88
CA THR A 197 -26.15 -50.13 3.46
C THR A 197 -27.66 -50.40 3.44
N SER A 198 -28.29 -50.31 4.60
CA SER A 198 -29.75 -50.47 4.72
C SER A 198 -30.50 -49.31 4.06
N ALA A 199 -31.76 -49.54 3.64
CA ALA A 199 -32.59 -48.46 3.09
C ALA A 199 -32.83 -47.33 4.12
N ALA A 200 -32.83 -47.67 5.42
CA ALA A 200 -32.94 -46.71 6.51
C ALA A 200 -31.67 -45.86 6.68
N GLU A 201 -30.47 -46.44 6.56
CA GLU A 201 -29.21 -45.67 6.54
C GLU A 201 -29.11 -44.73 5.35
N ARG A 202 -29.55 -45.16 4.16
CA ARG A 202 -29.61 -44.28 2.98
C ARG A 202 -30.61 -43.13 3.17
N ALA A 203 -31.72 -43.37 3.85
CA ALA A 203 -32.69 -42.31 4.17
C ALA A 203 -32.16 -41.32 5.22
N ASN A 204 -31.44 -41.82 6.24
CA ASN A 204 -30.80 -40.95 7.24
C ASN A 204 -29.62 -40.15 6.67
N GLN A 205 -28.86 -40.70 5.73
CA GLN A 205 -27.79 -39.96 5.05
C GLN A 205 -28.34 -38.91 4.07
N ARG A 206 -29.52 -39.13 3.47
CA ARG A 206 -30.20 -38.12 2.65
C ARG A 206 -30.77 -36.96 3.46
N ASN A 207 -31.08 -37.19 4.74
CA ASN A 207 -31.63 -36.19 5.66
C ASN A 207 -30.62 -35.72 6.71
N ALA A 208 -29.34 -36.12 6.60
CA ALA A 208 -28.30 -35.54 7.42
C ALA A 208 -28.15 -34.07 6.98
N PRO A 209 -28.32 -33.07 7.87
CA PRO A 209 -27.96 -31.71 7.53
C PRO A 209 -26.51 -31.74 7.07
N SER A 210 -26.26 -31.30 5.84
CA SER A 210 -24.90 -31.06 5.37
C SER A 210 -24.27 -30.11 6.38
N ILE A 211 -23.31 -30.61 7.17
CA ILE A 211 -22.47 -29.74 8.00
C ILE A 211 -21.83 -28.78 7.00
N PRO A 212 -22.11 -27.46 7.07
CA PRO A 212 -21.47 -26.50 6.20
C PRO A 212 -19.97 -26.70 6.35
N THR A 213 -19.26 -26.89 5.25
CA THR A 213 -17.79 -26.89 5.29
C THR A 213 -17.38 -25.61 6.01
N PRO A 214 -16.62 -25.69 7.12
CA PRO A 214 -16.25 -24.49 7.85
C PRO A 214 -15.55 -23.54 6.88
N PRO A 215 -15.87 -22.25 6.91
CA PRO A 215 -15.21 -21.28 6.06
C PRO A 215 -13.70 -21.41 6.24
N GLN A 216 -12.97 -21.49 5.12
CA GLN A 216 -11.51 -21.58 5.14
C GLN A 216 -10.95 -20.22 5.58
N CYS A 217 -10.84 -20.06 6.89
CA CYS A 217 -10.23 -18.89 7.49
C CYS A 217 -8.77 -19.17 7.81
N PRO A 218 -7.89 -18.17 7.67
CA PRO A 218 -6.50 -18.23 8.11
C PRO A 218 -6.36 -18.70 9.57
N PRO A 219 -5.22 -19.31 9.91
CA PRO A 219 -4.77 -19.37 11.30
C PRO A 219 -4.71 -17.97 11.95
N GLU A 220 -5.15 -17.85 13.20
CA GLU A 220 -5.26 -16.54 13.90
C GLU A 220 -3.94 -15.75 13.95
N HIS A 221 -2.80 -16.44 14.03
CA HIS A 221 -1.47 -15.81 14.18
C HIS A 221 -1.10 -14.86 13.03
N TYR A 222 -1.64 -15.07 11.82
CA TYR A 222 -1.37 -14.21 10.67
C TYR A 222 -1.88 -12.78 10.86
N GLY A 223 -2.91 -12.59 11.69
CA GLY A 223 -3.64 -11.33 11.84
C GLY A 223 -3.63 -10.83 13.27
N ASP A 224 -2.83 -11.44 14.14
CA ASP A 224 -2.77 -11.16 15.57
C ASP A 224 -1.98 -9.87 15.88
N ILE A 225 -2.41 -8.77 15.26
CA ILE A 225 -1.71 -7.48 15.27
C ILE A 225 -1.49 -6.93 16.68
N GLN A 226 -2.35 -7.27 17.64
CA GLN A 226 -2.21 -6.88 19.04
C GLN A 226 -0.91 -7.38 19.69
N ASN A 227 -0.32 -8.48 19.19
CA ASN A 227 0.88 -9.11 19.73
C ASN A 227 2.14 -8.87 18.87
N TRP A 228 2.07 -7.99 17.86
CA TRP A 228 3.21 -7.67 16.99
C TRP A 228 4.16 -6.62 17.58
N GLY A 229 3.75 -5.96 18.66
CA GLY A 229 4.54 -5.00 19.40
C GLY A 229 4.41 -5.19 20.90
N THR A 230 5.14 -4.37 21.64
CA THR A 230 5.12 -4.31 23.10
C THR A 230 4.91 -2.87 23.56
N ASP A 231 4.76 -2.67 24.88
CA ASP A 231 4.63 -1.34 25.49
C ASP A 231 5.93 -0.53 25.52
N GLU A 232 7.04 -1.07 25.00
CA GLU A 232 8.31 -0.35 24.92
C GLU A 232 8.31 0.74 23.84
N SER A 233 9.31 1.63 23.86
CA SER A 233 9.41 2.69 22.84
C SER A 233 9.60 2.10 21.43
N PHE A 234 9.03 2.76 20.42
CA PHE A 234 9.21 2.37 19.02
C PHE A 234 10.70 2.23 18.65
N ALA A 235 11.54 3.16 19.10
CA ALA A 235 12.96 3.18 18.79
C ALA A 235 13.70 1.95 19.35
N ASP A 236 13.36 1.51 20.56
CA ASP A 236 13.99 0.34 21.20
C ASP A 236 13.61 -0.96 20.48
N GLN A 237 12.33 -1.12 20.17
CA GLN A 237 11.82 -2.28 19.44
C GLN A 237 12.42 -2.36 18.03
N LEU A 238 12.44 -1.22 17.31
CA LEU A 238 12.99 -1.11 15.96
C LEU A 238 14.50 -1.38 15.94
N GLY A 239 15.23 -0.82 16.92
CA GLY A 239 16.67 -0.98 17.03
C GLY A 239 17.09 -2.43 17.23
N ARG A 240 16.32 -3.23 17.99
CA ARG A 240 16.55 -4.67 18.12
C ARG A 240 16.31 -5.41 16.81
N LEU A 241 15.12 -5.29 16.23
CA LEU A 241 14.77 -6.03 15.01
C LEU A 241 15.70 -5.71 13.83
N ARG A 242 16.13 -4.45 13.67
CA ARG A 242 17.08 -4.07 12.61
C ARG A 242 18.45 -4.73 12.74
N ARG A 243 18.93 -4.98 13.97
CA ARG A 243 20.18 -5.72 14.18
C ARG A 243 20.04 -7.19 13.81
N ASP A 244 18.87 -7.77 14.02
CA ASP A 244 18.62 -9.19 13.79
C ASP A 244 18.27 -9.50 12.32
N THR A 245 17.82 -8.50 11.54
CA THR A 245 17.37 -8.68 10.15
C THR A 245 18.51 -8.99 9.17
N VAL A 246 19.72 -8.48 9.42
CA VAL A 246 20.91 -8.70 8.56
C VAL A 246 21.98 -9.43 9.36
N MET A 247 22.28 -10.67 8.97
CA MET A 247 23.32 -11.49 9.62
C MET A 247 24.73 -11.11 9.13
N GLU A 248 25.75 -11.67 9.77
CA GLU A 248 27.19 -11.36 9.59
C GLU A 248 27.77 -11.60 8.18
N PHE A 249 27.00 -12.15 7.24
CA PHE A 249 27.42 -12.45 5.87
C PHE A 249 26.52 -11.82 4.79
N ASP A 250 25.86 -10.70 5.08
CA ASP A 250 24.87 -10.05 4.18
C ASP A 250 23.73 -11.00 3.76
N VAL A 251 23.44 -12.00 4.61
CA VAL A 251 22.30 -12.91 4.45
C VAL A 251 21.14 -12.38 5.28
N THR A 252 20.02 -12.12 4.62
CA THR A 252 18.79 -11.68 5.26
C THR A 252 18.11 -12.84 5.98
N ASP A 253 17.78 -12.65 7.26
CA ASP A 253 16.85 -13.54 7.95
C ASP A 253 15.40 -13.15 7.60
N GLN A 254 14.76 -13.99 6.80
CA GLN A 254 13.38 -13.79 6.33
C GLN A 254 12.39 -13.70 7.50
N SER A 255 12.63 -14.42 8.60
CA SER A 255 11.73 -14.41 9.76
C SER A 255 11.82 -13.09 10.53
N SER A 256 13.03 -12.57 10.73
CA SER A 256 13.26 -11.24 11.32
C SER A 256 12.75 -10.10 10.42
N ALA A 257 12.85 -10.23 9.09
CA ALA A 257 12.27 -9.27 8.14
C ALA A 257 10.73 -9.22 8.23
N LEU A 258 10.07 -10.36 8.43
CA LEU A 258 8.62 -10.42 8.69
C LEU A 258 8.26 -9.80 10.05
N HIS A 259 9.05 -10.03 11.11
CA HIS A 259 8.84 -9.37 12.39
C HIS A 259 9.01 -7.85 12.31
N LEU A 260 10.00 -7.37 11.55
CA LEU A 260 10.18 -5.94 11.29
C LEU A 260 8.96 -5.35 10.56
N THR A 261 8.43 -6.07 9.57
CA THR A 261 7.22 -5.68 8.83
C THR A 261 6.00 -5.60 9.76
N ARG A 262 5.80 -6.60 10.62
CA ARG A 262 4.73 -6.63 11.62
C ARG A 262 4.85 -5.48 12.62
N LEU A 263 6.06 -5.13 13.06
CA LEU A 263 6.28 -3.98 13.95
C LEU A 263 5.84 -2.67 13.29
N TYR A 264 6.19 -2.44 12.02
CA TYR A 264 5.73 -1.25 11.30
C TYR A 264 4.20 -1.20 11.20
N LEU A 265 3.53 -2.32 10.94
CA LEU A 265 2.07 -2.39 10.90
C LEU A 265 1.42 -2.18 12.27
N PHE A 266 2.03 -2.69 13.34
CA PHE A 266 1.59 -2.42 14.71
C PHE A 266 1.53 -0.91 14.97
N PHE A 267 2.51 -0.14 14.50
CA PHE A 267 2.54 1.33 14.60
C PHE A 267 1.83 2.05 13.44
N ALA A 268 1.01 1.35 12.64
CA ALA A 268 0.27 1.89 11.49
C ALA A 268 1.14 2.56 10.40
N MET A 269 2.38 2.11 10.24
CA MET A 269 3.31 2.58 9.20
C MET A 269 3.23 1.67 7.97
N GLY A 270 2.12 1.76 7.22
CA GLY A 270 1.85 0.85 6.11
C GLY A 270 2.86 0.97 4.96
N ALA A 271 3.29 2.18 4.61
CA ALA A 271 4.28 2.40 3.57
C ALA A 271 5.63 1.75 3.90
N GLU A 272 6.08 1.86 5.16
CA GLU A 272 7.34 1.27 5.63
C GLU A 272 7.29 -0.25 5.69
N ALA A 273 6.14 -0.81 6.08
CA ALA A 273 5.91 -2.24 6.02
C ALA A 273 6.04 -2.78 4.58
N ARG A 274 5.42 -2.12 3.60
CA ARG A 274 5.55 -2.50 2.18
C ARG A 274 6.97 -2.34 1.65
N ALA A 275 7.63 -1.25 2.01
CA ALA A 275 9.01 -1.02 1.62
C ALA A 275 9.93 -2.14 2.17
N SER A 276 9.68 -2.61 3.38
CA SER A 276 10.41 -3.73 4.00
C SER A 276 10.16 -5.05 3.27
N ILE A 277 8.91 -5.37 2.94
CA ILE A 277 8.54 -6.56 2.15
C ILE A 277 9.30 -6.60 0.82
N VAL A 278 9.33 -5.47 0.09
CA VAL A 278 10.02 -5.37 -1.21
C VAL A 278 11.54 -5.40 -1.03
N ALA A 279 12.08 -4.71 -0.02
CA ALA A 279 13.53 -4.62 0.20
C ALA A 279 14.16 -5.98 0.55
N PHE A 280 13.41 -6.86 1.22
CA PHE A 280 13.87 -8.18 1.63
C PHE A 280 13.34 -9.32 0.76
N ASP A 281 12.76 -9.02 -0.41
CA ASP A 281 12.23 -9.96 -1.39
C ASP A 281 11.32 -11.03 -0.77
N GLN A 282 10.42 -10.60 0.12
CA GLN A 282 9.51 -11.48 0.84
C GLN A 282 8.38 -11.95 -0.09
N ASP A 283 8.51 -13.14 -0.68
CA ASP A 283 7.44 -13.79 -1.46
C ASP A 283 6.74 -14.89 -0.67
N THR A 284 6.37 -14.57 0.58
CA THR A 284 5.62 -15.47 1.44
C THR A 284 4.15 -15.11 1.46
N TYR A 285 3.30 -16.07 1.79
CA TYR A 285 1.88 -15.84 1.99
C TYR A 285 1.61 -14.75 3.05
N ASP A 286 2.37 -14.80 4.14
CA ASP A 286 2.34 -13.81 5.23
C ASP A 286 2.62 -12.40 4.69
N ALA A 287 3.66 -12.24 3.88
CA ALA A 287 3.98 -10.96 3.24
C ALA A 287 2.86 -10.44 2.33
N ASN A 288 2.16 -11.33 1.62
CA ASN A 288 0.99 -10.96 0.82
C ASN A 288 -0.18 -10.46 1.68
N PHE A 289 -0.48 -11.15 2.79
CA PHE A 289 -1.49 -10.69 3.76
C PHE A 289 -1.11 -9.32 4.36
N LEU A 290 0.13 -9.18 4.84
CA LEU A 290 0.66 -7.96 5.44
C LEU A 290 0.67 -6.78 4.46
N THR A 291 0.90 -7.03 3.16
CA THR A 291 0.80 -6.01 2.09
C THR A 291 -0.62 -5.48 1.93
N VAL A 292 -1.64 -6.31 2.13
CA VAL A 292 -3.04 -5.85 2.04
C VAL A 292 -3.42 -5.07 3.30
N VAL A 293 -3.03 -5.56 4.47
CA VAL A 293 -3.22 -4.86 5.76
C VAL A 293 -2.54 -3.49 5.74
N SER A 294 -1.34 -3.37 5.17
CA SER A 294 -0.60 -2.11 5.08
C SER A 294 -1.34 -1.05 4.25
N ARG A 295 -2.00 -1.46 3.15
CA ARG A 295 -2.80 -0.57 2.30
C ARG A 295 -4.06 -0.11 3.03
N LEU A 296 -4.70 -1.01 3.76
CA LEU A 296 -5.85 -0.66 4.59
C LEU A 296 -5.49 0.39 5.66
N LEU A 297 -4.35 0.23 6.34
CA LEU A 297 -3.90 1.17 7.37
C LEU A 297 -3.56 2.55 6.80
N ASP A 298 -2.96 2.62 5.60
CA ASP A 298 -2.62 3.88 4.92
C ASP A 298 -3.83 4.62 4.29
N GLY A 299 -5.06 4.16 4.54
CA GLY A 299 -6.23 4.85 4.01
C GLY A 299 -6.57 4.51 2.55
N GLU A 300 -5.80 3.63 1.90
CA GLU A 300 -6.11 3.20 0.52
C GLU A 300 -7.48 2.49 0.50
N SER A 301 -8.21 2.60 -0.62
CA SER A 301 -9.52 1.96 -0.82
C SER A 301 -9.64 1.34 -2.22
N GLY A 302 -10.48 0.31 -2.36
CA GLY A 302 -10.83 -0.32 -3.65
C GLY A 302 -10.49 -1.81 -3.75
N ARG A 303 -10.78 -2.40 -4.93
CA ARG A 303 -10.71 -3.85 -5.20
C ARG A 303 -9.30 -4.46 -5.04
N LYS A 304 -8.26 -3.63 -4.98
CA LYS A 304 -6.85 -4.04 -4.74
C LYS A 304 -6.51 -4.30 -3.26
N ILE A 305 -7.47 -4.13 -2.35
CA ILE A 305 -7.30 -4.27 -0.90
C ILE A 305 -8.18 -5.41 -0.37
N SER A 306 -8.94 -6.08 -1.24
CA SER A 306 -9.77 -7.20 -0.81
C SER A 306 -8.95 -8.49 -0.72
N LEU A 307 -9.20 -9.25 0.34
CA LEU A 307 -8.78 -10.63 0.51
C LEU A 307 -9.99 -11.54 0.30
N ASP A 308 -9.75 -12.79 -0.10
CA ASP A 308 -10.81 -13.81 -0.06
C ASP A 308 -10.99 -14.34 1.35
N LEU A 309 -11.47 -13.45 2.20
CA LEU A 309 -11.92 -13.81 3.52
C LEU A 309 -13.45 -13.91 3.49
N PRO A 310 -14.02 -15.00 4.00
CA PRO A 310 -15.45 -15.11 4.13
C PRO A 310 -15.91 -14.13 5.21
N ALA A 311 -16.67 -13.11 4.81
CA ALA A 311 -17.16 -12.04 5.71
C ALA A 311 -17.95 -12.60 6.91
N ASN A 312 -18.54 -13.80 6.76
CA ASN A 312 -19.17 -14.55 7.83
C ASN A 312 -18.44 -15.87 8.08
N GLY A 313 -18.24 -16.20 9.36
CA GLY A 313 -17.76 -17.50 9.84
C GLY A 313 -16.28 -17.58 10.19
N CYS A 314 -15.48 -16.53 9.97
CA CYS A 314 -14.18 -16.43 10.64
C CYS A 314 -14.36 -16.08 12.11
N GLU A 315 -13.59 -16.74 12.97
CA GLU A 315 -13.56 -16.51 14.42
C GLU A 315 -12.31 -15.69 14.82
N GLY A 316 -12.27 -15.29 16.10
CA GLY A 316 -11.13 -14.60 16.70
C GLY A 316 -10.69 -13.35 15.93
N THR A 317 -9.38 -13.10 15.88
CA THR A 317 -8.83 -11.91 15.21
C THR A 317 -9.07 -11.91 13.71
N MET A 318 -9.28 -13.08 13.10
CA MET A 318 -9.60 -13.17 11.66
C MET A 318 -11.01 -12.72 11.32
N SER A 319 -11.94 -12.74 12.28
CA SER A 319 -13.26 -12.13 12.11
C SER A 319 -13.17 -10.63 11.76
N LEU A 320 -12.24 -9.91 12.39
CA LEU A 320 -11.99 -8.49 12.16
C LEU A 320 -11.48 -8.23 10.74
N TRP A 321 -10.47 -8.98 10.32
CA TRP A 321 -9.90 -8.84 8.98
C TRP A 321 -10.90 -9.29 7.90
N ALA A 322 -11.71 -10.32 8.17
CA ALA A 322 -12.79 -10.71 7.27
C ALA A 322 -13.86 -9.63 7.12
N ALA A 323 -14.17 -8.88 8.19
CA ALA A 323 -15.09 -7.75 8.11
C ALA A 323 -14.51 -6.57 7.31
N LEU A 324 -13.22 -6.27 7.48
CA LEU A 324 -12.55 -5.10 6.88
C LEU A 324 -12.06 -5.33 5.45
N LEU A 325 -11.58 -6.55 5.16
CA LEU A 325 -10.88 -6.90 3.92
C LEU A 325 -11.60 -7.99 3.13
N GLY A 326 -12.58 -8.68 3.72
CA GLY A 326 -13.27 -9.80 3.09
C GLY A 326 -14.18 -9.38 1.95
N ARG A 327 -14.81 -10.38 1.34
CA ARG A 327 -15.71 -10.16 0.21
C ARG A 327 -16.91 -9.30 0.61
N THR A 328 -17.18 -8.26 -0.16
CA THR A 328 -18.28 -7.31 0.09
C THR A 328 -19.62 -7.81 -0.46
N ASP A 329 -19.69 -9.03 -1.01
CA ASP A 329 -20.88 -9.58 -1.64
C ASP A 329 -21.86 -10.22 -0.65
N ALA A 330 -21.43 -10.49 0.58
CA ALA A 330 -22.27 -10.93 1.68
C ALA A 330 -22.26 -9.91 2.81
N ALA A 331 -23.46 -9.57 3.30
CA ALA A 331 -23.61 -8.72 4.48
C ALA A 331 -23.15 -9.46 5.75
N ILE A 332 -22.49 -8.76 6.67
CA ILE A 332 -22.07 -9.29 7.97
C ILE A 332 -23.30 -9.53 8.84
N SER A 333 -23.55 -10.80 9.18
CA SER A 333 -24.68 -11.21 10.02
C SER A 333 -24.58 -10.67 11.46
N GLU A 334 -25.72 -10.52 12.15
CA GLU A 334 -25.74 -10.06 13.55
C GLU A 334 -24.86 -10.92 14.49
N PRO A 335 -24.88 -12.27 14.43
CA PRO A 335 -23.98 -13.10 15.24
C PRO A 335 -22.51 -12.84 14.93
N GLN A 336 -22.15 -12.70 13.65
CA GLN A 336 -20.78 -12.38 13.23
C GLN A 336 -20.34 -11.01 13.73
N GLY A 337 -21.22 -10.00 13.69
CA GLY A 337 -20.93 -8.66 14.19
C GLY A 337 -20.52 -8.64 15.67
N LYS A 338 -21.05 -9.56 16.49
CA LYS A 338 -20.65 -9.71 17.90
C LYS A 338 -19.22 -10.22 18.04
N ILE A 339 -18.84 -11.22 17.23
CA ILE A 339 -17.49 -11.78 17.18
C ILE A 339 -16.49 -10.70 16.71
N VAL A 340 -16.87 -9.93 15.69
CA VAL A 340 -16.08 -8.82 15.17
C VAL A 340 -15.86 -7.75 16.23
N ALA A 341 -16.91 -7.37 16.97
CA ALA A 341 -16.79 -6.40 18.07
C ALA A 341 -15.91 -6.92 19.22
N GLU A 342 -15.97 -8.21 19.53
CA GLU A 342 -15.08 -8.84 20.51
C GLU A 342 -13.61 -8.78 20.04
N ALA A 343 -13.33 -9.19 18.81
CA ALA A 343 -11.99 -9.13 18.23
C ALA A 343 -11.45 -7.69 18.20
N PHE A 344 -12.29 -6.73 17.82
CA PHE A 344 -11.94 -5.31 17.81
C PHE A 344 -11.58 -4.78 19.20
N SER A 345 -12.25 -5.25 20.26
CA SER A 345 -12.01 -4.80 21.63
C SER A 345 -10.59 -5.11 22.13
N ARG A 346 -9.94 -6.13 21.57
CA ARG A 346 -8.58 -6.55 21.95
C ARG A 346 -7.49 -5.72 21.29
N LEU A 347 -7.84 -4.90 20.29
CA LEU A 347 -6.88 -4.04 19.60
C LEU A 347 -6.36 -2.92 20.52
N PRO A 348 -5.05 -2.59 20.40
CA PRO A 348 -4.50 -1.36 20.96
C PRO A 348 -5.29 -0.11 20.55
N HIS A 349 -5.27 0.91 21.41
CA HIS A 349 -6.08 2.12 21.22
C HIS A 349 -5.80 2.81 19.87
N HIS A 350 -4.53 2.98 19.50
CA HIS A 350 -4.16 3.64 18.25
C HIS A 350 -4.74 2.93 17.02
N LEU A 351 -4.77 1.59 17.02
CA LEU A 351 -5.37 0.81 15.94
C LEU A 351 -6.90 0.88 15.95
N ARG A 352 -7.54 0.95 17.13
CA ARG A 352 -8.99 1.17 17.22
C ARG A 352 -9.42 2.51 16.63
N THR A 353 -8.64 3.56 16.84
CA THR A 353 -8.90 4.89 16.26
C THR A 353 -8.79 4.89 14.73
N ILE A 354 -7.84 4.14 14.16
CA ILE A 354 -7.61 4.08 12.71
C ILE A 354 -8.62 3.15 12.01
N LEU A 355 -8.83 1.95 12.54
CA LEU A 355 -9.67 0.92 11.91
C LEU A 355 -11.16 1.08 12.23
N GLY A 356 -11.47 1.70 13.37
CA GLY A 356 -12.82 1.86 13.89
C GLY A 356 -13.80 2.53 12.93
N PRO A 357 -13.49 3.72 12.36
CA PRO A 357 -14.38 4.40 11.42
C PRO A 357 -14.72 3.56 10.18
N LYS A 358 -13.73 2.85 9.62
CA LYS A 358 -13.92 1.96 8.46
C LYS A 358 -14.83 0.79 8.81
N LEU A 359 -14.61 0.19 9.98
CA LEU A 359 -15.42 -0.93 10.45
C LEU A 359 -16.86 -0.52 10.78
N ILE A 360 -17.05 0.65 11.39
CA ILE A 360 -18.38 1.21 11.66
C ILE A 360 -19.14 1.45 10.37
N SER A 361 -18.49 2.08 9.37
CA SER A 361 -19.10 2.30 8.06
C SER A 361 -19.55 0.97 7.45
N ARG A 362 -18.66 -0.02 7.43
CA ARG A 362 -18.95 -1.34 6.87
C ARG A 362 -20.13 -2.04 7.57
N LEU A 363 -20.16 -2.02 8.90
CA LEU A 363 -21.24 -2.62 9.69
C LEU A 363 -22.57 -1.87 9.52
N HIS A 364 -22.52 -0.56 9.29
CA HIS A 364 -23.72 0.23 9.00
C HIS A 364 -24.29 -0.12 7.62
N ASP A 365 -23.43 -0.24 6.62
CA ASP A 365 -23.81 -0.64 5.26
C ASP A 365 -24.46 -2.04 5.24
N ASP A 366 -24.07 -2.91 6.17
CA ASP A 366 -24.62 -4.26 6.35
C ASP A 366 -25.79 -4.35 7.34
N GLU A 367 -26.39 -3.21 7.72
CA GLU A 367 -27.51 -3.10 8.68
C GLU A 367 -27.22 -3.63 10.10
N ASN A 368 -25.94 -3.83 10.46
CA ASN A 368 -25.50 -4.32 11.76
C ASN A 368 -25.25 -3.18 12.76
N GLY A 369 -26.30 -2.39 13.01
CA GLY A 369 -26.23 -1.17 13.82
C GLY A 369 -25.84 -1.40 15.29
N VAL A 370 -26.13 -2.59 15.85
CA VAL A 370 -25.78 -2.93 17.24
C VAL A 370 -24.26 -3.08 17.39
N ALA A 371 -23.61 -3.85 16.53
CA ALA A 371 -22.16 -4.01 16.55
C ALA A 371 -21.44 -2.69 16.24
N ALA A 372 -21.96 -1.92 15.26
CA ALA A 372 -21.44 -0.59 14.94
C ALA A 372 -21.52 0.36 16.16
N GLY A 373 -22.63 0.34 16.90
CA GLY A 373 -22.80 1.13 18.13
C GLY A 373 -21.84 0.72 19.25
N VAL A 374 -21.62 -0.58 19.44
CA VAL A 374 -20.64 -1.10 20.41
C VAL A 374 -19.23 -0.64 20.07
N ILE A 375 -18.82 -0.76 18.81
CA ILE A 375 -17.49 -0.33 18.35
C ILE A 375 -17.33 1.18 18.47
N LYS A 376 -18.34 1.96 18.08
CA LYS A 376 -18.35 3.42 18.27
C LYS A 376 -18.14 3.78 19.75
N ASN A 377 -18.88 3.12 20.65
CA ASN A 377 -18.71 3.32 22.08
C ASN A 377 -17.33 2.87 22.57
N MET A 378 -16.71 1.83 22.03
CA MET A 378 -15.33 1.43 22.41
C MET A 378 -14.27 2.46 21.99
N ILE A 379 -14.53 3.22 20.93
CA ILE A 379 -13.68 4.34 20.50
C ILE A 379 -13.97 5.58 21.37
N SER A 380 -15.24 5.84 21.68
CA SER A 380 -15.70 7.00 22.46
C SER A 380 -15.64 6.83 23.99
N ASN A 381 -15.56 5.62 24.54
CA ASN A 381 -15.55 5.35 25.99
C ASN A 381 -14.17 5.62 26.63
N HIS A 382 -13.19 6.13 25.87
CA HIS A 382 -12.03 6.82 26.45
C HIS A 382 -12.19 8.34 26.51
N THR A 383 -13.31 8.90 26.03
CA THR A 383 -13.69 10.28 26.31
C THR A 383 -14.57 10.44 27.55
N ASP A 384 -15.08 9.36 28.15
CA ASP A 384 -15.80 9.42 29.45
C ASP A 384 -15.61 8.11 30.26
N ALA A 385 -15.20 8.27 31.52
CA ALA A 385 -15.01 7.26 32.59
C ALA A 385 -13.57 6.72 32.86
N ASP A 386 -12.62 7.63 33.03
CA ASP A 386 -11.69 7.60 34.17
C ASP A 386 -11.80 8.97 34.87
N PRO A 387 -12.11 9.08 36.18
CA PRO A 387 -12.13 10.36 36.89
C PRO A 387 -10.77 11.08 36.91
N GLN A 388 -9.70 10.46 36.38
CA GLN A 388 -8.34 10.99 36.39
C GLN A 388 -7.87 11.57 35.03
N TYR A 389 -8.59 11.42 33.91
CA TYR A 389 -8.10 11.91 32.61
C TYR A 389 -9.18 12.61 31.75
N PRO A 390 -9.11 13.95 31.60
CA PRO A 390 -10.06 14.71 30.79
C PRO A 390 -9.71 14.73 29.29
N ASN A 391 -10.76 14.54 28.49
CA ASN A 391 -10.98 14.90 27.07
C ASN A 391 -9.84 15.69 26.37
N PRO A 392 -9.15 15.14 25.33
CA PRO A 392 -7.93 15.73 24.76
C PRO A 392 -8.15 17.08 24.03
N ALA A 393 -9.32 17.32 23.44
CA ALA A 393 -9.62 18.61 22.81
C ALA A 393 -9.79 19.76 23.84
N SER A 394 -10.16 19.44 25.08
CA SER A 394 -10.25 20.42 26.17
C SER A 394 -8.94 20.58 26.94
N ASN A 395 -8.00 19.62 26.81
CA ASN A 395 -6.77 19.58 27.61
C ASN A 395 -5.59 20.29 26.91
N LEU A 396 -5.55 20.34 25.57
CA LEU A 396 -4.49 21.02 24.81
C LEU A 396 -4.52 22.56 24.99
N ALA A 397 -5.71 23.13 25.23
CA ALA A 397 -5.89 24.56 25.41
C ALA A 397 -5.29 25.10 26.73
N ASP A 398 -5.08 24.24 27.73
CA ASP A 398 -4.46 24.59 29.02
C ASP A 398 -3.06 23.98 29.22
N SER A 399 -2.65 23.07 28.33
CA SER A 399 -1.35 22.40 28.38
C SER A 399 -0.18 23.38 28.24
N SER A 400 0.88 23.12 29.02
CA SER A 400 2.15 23.84 28.95
C SER A 400 3.00 23.40 27.75
N ILE A 401 3.99 24.21 27.35
CA ILE A 401 4.91 23.87 26.24
C ILE A 401 5.60 22.52 26.44
N PRO A 402 6.17 22.19 27.62
CA PRO A 402 6.81 20.88 27.83
C PRO A 402 5.85 19.68 27.72
N GLU A 403 4.59 19.84 28.15
CA GLU A 403 3.57 18.79 28.03
C GLU A 403 3.20 18.58 26.55
N LEU A 404 3.06 19.67 25.79
CA LEU A 404 2.80 19.62 24.36
C LEU A 404 3.98 19.00 23.58
N GLU A 405 5.23 19.33 23.95
CA GLU A 405 6.42 18.69 23.37
C GLU A 405 6.45 17.19 23.67
N ALA A 406 6.08 16.77 24.87
CA ALA A 406 5.99 15.35 25.23
C ALA A 406 4.90 14.62 24.45
N LEU A 407 3.77 15.27 24.16
CA LEU A 407 2.71 14.72 23.31
C LEU A 407 3.18 14.59 21.85
N VAL A 408 3.86 15.61 21.33
CA VAL A 408 4.43 15.56 19.97
C VAL A 408 5.47 14.46 19.84
N ALA A 409 6.29 14.23 20.87
CA ALA A 409 7.30 13.18 20.87
C ALA A 409 6.70 11.75 20.79
N GLN A 410 5.47 11.56 21.27
CA GLN A 410 4.80 10.24 21.23
C GLN A 410 4.33 9.84 19.83
N SER A 411 4.25 10.78 18.86
CA SER A 411 3.89 10.50 17.46
C SER A 411 2.58 9.71 17.30
N ASN A 412 1.59 10.00 18.14
CA ASN A 412 0.28 9.34 18.16
C ASN A 412 -0.79 10.18 17.42
N ALA A 413 -2.06 9.74 17.48
CA ALA A 413 -3.17 10.40 16.81
C ALA A 413 -3.45 11.85 17.30
N GLU A 414 -2.97 12.24 18.48
CA GLU A 414 -3.14 13.60 19.04
C GLU A 414 -2.07 14.58 18.56
N THR A 415 -0.98 14.07 17.97
CA THR A 415 0.17 14.85 17.49
C THR A 415 -0.21 16.06 16.62
N PRO A 416 -1.16 15.97 15.64
CA PRO A 416 -1.51 17.10 14.79
C PRO A 416 -2.02 18.31 15.59
N MET A 417 -2.94 18.08 16.53
CA MET A 417 -3.53 19.15 17.34
C MET A 417 -2.59 19.61 18.45
N ALA A 418 -1.76 18.71 18.98
CA ALA A 418 -0.68 19.08 19.89
C ALA A 418 0.35 20.02 19.21
N LEU A 419 0.70 19.79 17.94
CA LEU A 419 1.57 20.68 17.16
C LEU A 419 0.96 22.07 16.96
N VAL A 420 -0.33 22.14 16.62
CA VAL A 420 -1.05 23.42 16.48
C VAL A 420 -1.06 24.18 17.81
N ALA A 421 -1.41 23.51 18.91
CA ALA A 421 -1.41 24.09 20.25
C ALA A 421 -0.01 24.56 20.67
N LEU A 422 1.03 23.75 20.41
CA LEU A 422 2.42 24.08 20.70
C LEU A 422 2.85 25.33 19.95
N ILE A 423 2.64 25.38 18.63
CA ILE A 423 3.02 26.52 17.79
C ILE A 423 2.32 27.79 18.29
N ASN A 424 1.00 27.75 18.47
CA ASN A 424 0.25 28.92 18.92
C ASN A 424 0.69 29.37 20.32
N ARG A 425 0.89 28.45 21.27
CA ARG A 425 1.36 28.77 22.63
C ARG A 425 2.72 29.45 22.62
N THR A 426 3.63 28.94 21.79
CA THR A 426 4.99 29.47 21.70
C THR A 426 4.98 30.88 21.11
N ILE A 427 4.11 31.14 20.12
CA ILE A 427 3.88 32.48 19.56
C ILE A 427 3.28 33.42 20.62
N ASP A 428 2.26 32.97 21.35
CA ASP A 428 1.56 33.78 22.36
C ASP A 428 2.48 34.18 23.52
N GLN A 429 3.41 33.29 23.90
CA GLN A 429 4.44 33.56 24.90
C GLN A 429 5.67 34.29 24.33
N ASN A 430 5.65 34.64 23.04
CA ASN A 430 6.72 35.32 22.32
C ASN A 430 8.08 34.59 22.41
N LEU A 431 8.04 33.26 22.37
CA LEU A 431 9.21 32.37 22.42
C LEU A 431 9.64 31.93 21.02
N ALA A 432 10.90 31.51 20.89
CA ALA A 432 11.42 30.99 19.63
C ALA A 432 10.99 29.52 19.43
N ILE A 433 10.46 29.20 18.25
CA ILE A 433 10.09 27.84 17.87
C ILE A 433 11.27 27.17 17.14
N SER A 434 11.61 25.94 17.52
CA SER A 434 12.69 25.17 16.89
C SER A 434 12.35 24.82 15.44
N ASN A 435 13.37 24.74 14.57
CA ASN A 435 13.16 24.34 13.18
C ASN A 435 12.64 22.89 13.07
N ASP A 436 13.01 22.01 13.99
CA ASP A 436 12.65 20.60 13.97
C ASP A 436 11.14 20.41 14.11
N ILE A 437 10.50 21.13 15.04
CA ILE A 437 9.04 21.14 15.21
C ILE A 437 8.34 21.59 13.92
N LEU A 438 8.90 22.58 13.22
CA LEU A 438 8.33 23.07 11.95
C LEU A 438 8.47 22.06 10.81
N ILE A 439 9.57 21.30 10.77
CA ILE A 439 9.74 20.21 9.81
C ILE A 439 8.69 19.12 10.07
N VAL A 440 8.49 18.75 11.34
CA VAL A 440 7.47 17.78 11.76
C VAL A 440 6.07 18.28 11.37
N ALA A 441 5.71 19.51 11.73
CA ALA A 441 4.41 20.09 11.39
C ALA A 441 4.16 20.12 9.87
N ARG A 442 5.15 20.51 9.06
CA ARG A 442 5.02 20.46 7.59
C ARG A 442 4.85 19.04 7.06
N SER A 443 5.55 18.07 7.64
CA SER A 443 5.39 16.66 7.27
C SER A 443 3.96 16.18 7.55
N PHE A 444 3.42 16.51 8.72
CA PHE A 444 2.04 16.16 9.10
C PHE A 444 1.01 16.83 8.20
N ALA A 445 1.14 18.13 7.91
CA ALA A 445 0.26 18.83 6.98
C ALA A 445 0.25 18.18 5.59
N ARG A 446 1.42 17.75 5.09
CA ARG A 446 1.51 17.06 3.80
C ARG A 446 0.95 15.64 3.84
N GLN A 447 1.17 14.90 4.91
CA GLN A 447 0.66 13.53 5.07
C GLN A 447 -0.87 13.50 5.15
N GLN A 448 -1.47 14.53 5.76
CA GLN A 448 -2.92 14.62 5.98
C GLN A 448 -3.59 15.62 5.03
N ALA A 449 -2.99 15.88 3.86
CA ALA A 449 -3.50 16.87 2.90
C ALA A 449 -4.99 16.63 2.57
N GLY A 450 -5.79 17.69 2.62
CA GLY A 450 -7.24 17.64 2.39
C GLY A 450 -8.10 17.34 3.63
N THR A 451 -7.49 17.17 4.81
CA THR A 451 -8.21 17.04 6.08
C THR A 451 -8.38 18.39 6.80
N PRO A 452 -9.42 18.53 7.66
CA PRO A 452 -9.55 19.71 8.52
C PRO A 452 -8.33 19.95 9.42
N GLU A 453 -7.69 18.88 9.90
CA GLU A 453 -6.51 18.94 10.76
C GLU A 453 -5.30 19.52 10.03
N ALA A 454 -5.08 19.14 8.77
CA ALA A 454 -4.02 19.71 7.95
C ALA A 454 -4.20 21.21 7.72
N ILE A 455 -5.44 21.68 7.52
CA ILE A 455 -5.74 23.12 7.38
C ILE A 455 -5.35 23.88 8.65
N GLU A 456 -5.65 23.35 9.85
CA GLU A 456 -5.26 23.99 11.11
C GLU A 456 -3.73 24.00 11.30
N ILE A 457 -3.02 22.96 10.88
CA ILE A 457 -1.56 22.94 10.89
C ILE A 457 -0.99 23.97 9.91
N GLU A 458 -1.52 24.08 8.70
CA GLU A 458 -1.11 25.07 7.71
C GLU A 458 -1.33 26.50 8.24
N LYS A 459 -2.47 26.77 8.86
CA LYS A 459 -2.76 28.05 9.53
C LYS A 459 -1.72 28.36 10.61
N ALA A 460 -1.36 27.40 11.45
CA ALA A 460 -0.31 27.56 12.46
C ALA A 460 1.08 27.82 11.83
N LEU A 461 1.41 27.14 10.74
CA LEU A 461 2.65 27.32 9.99
C LEU A 461 2.77 28.71 9.33
N VAL A 462 1.65 29.27 8.88
CA VAL A 462 1.60 30.67 8.40
C VAL A 462 1.89 31.63 9.55
N ARG A 463 1.24 31.45 10.71
CA ARG A 463 1.45 32.30 11.89
C ARG A 463 2.90 32.32 12.35
N VAL A 464 3.55 31.15 12.46
CA VAL A 464 4.96 31.09 12.86
C VAL A 464 5.89 31.70 11.80
N SER A 465 5.56 31.56 10.51
CA SER A 465 6.34 32.20 9.44
C SER A 465 6.31 33.72 9.57
N ALA A 466 5.13 34.31 9.82
CA ALA A 466 4.99 35.73 10.11
C ALA A 466 5.73 36.13 11.39
N PHE A 467 5.59 35.36 12.47
CA PHE A 467 6.26 35.62 13.75
C PHE A 467 7.80 35.63 13.64
N ARG A 468 8.37 34.78 12.77
CA ARG A 468 9.82 34.70 12.49
C ARG A 468 10.33 35.77 11.51
N GLY A 469 9.45 36.60 10.95
CA GLY A 469 9.80 37.63 9.98
C GLY A 469 9.78 37.20 8.51
N ASN A 470 9.31 35.99 8.21
CA ASN A 470 9.13 35.50 6.85
C ASN A 470 7.77 35.93 6.30
N TYR A 471 7.55 37.25 6.24
CA TYR A 471 6.23 37.82 5.93
C TYR A 471 5.73 37.52 4.51
N THR A 472 6.64 37.50 3.53
CA THR A 472 6.29 37.21 2.13
C THR A 472 5.75 35.79 1.99
N ASP A 473 6.42 34.82 2.59
CA ASP A 473 6.01 33.42 2.56
C ASP A 473 4.69 33.23 3.31
N ALA A 474 4.53 33.88 4.47
CA ALA A 474 3.29 33.83 5.24
C ALA A 474 2.07 34.31 4.42
N ILE A 475 2.22 35.39 3.64
CA ILE A 475 1.11 35.91 2.81
C ILE A 475 0.85 35.00 1.62
N ALA A 476 1.90 34.52 0.94
CA ALA A 476 1.75 33.60 -0.18
C ALA A 476 0.98 32.35 0.26
N SER A 477 1.38 31.73 1.38
CA SER A 477 0.68 30.57 1.94
C SER A 477 -0.72 30.91 2.47
N ALA A 478 -0.94 32.10 3.03
CA ALA A 478 -2.29 32.52 3.41
C ALA A 478 -3.21 32.66 2.20
N MET A 479 -2.70 33.08 1.04
CA MET A 479 -3.49 33.20 -0.20
C MET A 479 -3.89 31.86 -0.80
N GLU A 480 -3.20 30.78 -0.47
CA GLU A 480 -3.52 29.42 -0.93
C GLU A 480 -4.74 28.81 -0.21
N LEU A 481 -5.14 29.37 0.94
CA LEU A 481 -6.30 28.87 1.68
C LEU A 481 -7.63 29.21 0.98
N GLU A 482 -8.53 28.22 0.96
CA GLU A 482 -9.84 28.36 0.30
C GLU A 482 -10.77 29.35 1.02
N ALA A 483 -10.78 29.33 2.36
CA ALA A 483 -11.70 30.12 3.17
C ALA A 483 -11.29 31.60 3.27
N ASP A 484 -12.13 32.50 2.75
CA ASP A 484 -11.93 33.96 2.78
C ASP A 484 -11.67 34.53 4.20
N GLN A 485 -12.32 33.96 5.22
CA GLN A 485 -12.17 34.40 6.60
C GLN A 485 -10.77 34.05 7.15
N ASP A 486 -10.29 32.84 6.91
CA ASP A 486 -8.95 32.43 7.32
C ASP A 486 -7.86 33.26 6.63
N ARG A 487 -8.04 33.58 5.34
CA ARG A 487 -7.15 34.49 4.60
C ARG A 487 -7.06 35.84 5.28
N LYS A 488 -8.21 36.45 5.61
CA LYS A 488 -8.28 37.75 6.29
C LYS A 488 -7.59 37.71 7.66
N ASP A 489 -7.86 36.68 8.45
CA ASP A 489 -7.33 36.56 9.81
C ASP A 489 -5.80 36.38 9.80
N LEU A 490 -5.26 35.56 8.89
CA LEU A 490 -3.82 35.34 8.77
C LEU A 490 -3.06 36.51 8.15
N ILE A 491 -3.63 37.17 7.13
CA ILE A 491 -3.04 38.39 6.57
C ILE A 491 -3.06 39.51 7.63
N GLY A 492 -4.16 39.66 8.36
CA GLY A 492 -4.26 40.61 9.47
C GLY A 492 -3.24 40.33 10.58
N PHE A 493 -3.07 39.07 10.97
CA PHE A 493 -2.02 38.67 11.91
C PHE A 493 -0.61 38.98 11.37
N THR A 494 -0.36 38.70 10.09
CA THR A 494 0.94 38.99 9.48
C THR A 494 1.25 40.50 9.50
N VAL A 495 0.25 41.33 9.23
CA VAL A 495 0.39 42.79 9.31
C VAL A 495 0.69 43.26 10.72
N SER A 496 0.03 42.71 11.74
CA SER A 496 0.33 43.08 13.13
C SER A 496 1.79 42.76 13.50
N GLN A 497 2.33 41.64 13.01
CA GLN A 497 3.75 41.31 13.19
C GLN A 497 4.69 42.25 12.42
N ILE A 498 4.33 42.67 11.21
CA ILE A 498 5.12 43.64 10.41
C ILE A 498 5.15 45.00 11.11
N ILE A 499 4.00 45.47 11.62
CA ILE A 499 3.90 46.75 12.33
C ILE A 499 4.72 46.70 13.63
N ALA A 500 4.60 45.62 14.40
CA ALA A 500 5.28 45.51 15.69
C ALA A 500 6.81 45.29 15.58
N LYS A 501 7.28 44.51 14.59
CA LYS A 501 8.68 44.03 14.53
C LYS A 501 9.35 44.16 13.16
N GLY A 502 8.60 44.39 12.08
CA GLY A 502 9.16 44.45 10.73
C GLY A 502 10.05 45.66 10.52
N ARG A 503 10.99 45.59 9.56
CA ARG A 503 11.80 46.75 9.13
C ARG A 503 11.12 47.46 7.96
N ASP A 504 11.58 48.66 7.62
CA ASP A 504 10.93 49.46 6.57
C ASP A 504 10.96 48.78 5.20
N ILE A 505 12.01 48.00 4.91
CA ILE A 505 12.07 47.16 3.70
C ILE A 505 11.02 46.05 3.70
N ASP A 506 10.67 45.51 4.87
CA ASP A 506 9.67 44.45 5.00
C ASP A 506 8.26 45.04 4.79
N VAL A 507 8.02 46.27 5.26
CA VAL A 507 6.80 47.04 4.99
C VAL A 507 6.66 47.37 3.50
N ALA A 508 7.74 47.80 2.86
CA ALA A 508 7.72 48.10 1.42
C ALA A 508 7.41 46.86 0.58
N LYS A 509 8.06 45.72 0.88
CA LYS A 509 7.78 44.44 0.22
C LYS A 509 6.35 43.99 0.45
N PHE A 510 5.84 44.16 1.67
CA PHE A 510 4.45 43.88 2.00
C PHE A 510 3.48 44.69 1.14
N ALA A 511 3.67 46.01 1.10
CA ALA A 511 2.80 46.91 0.36
C ALA A 511 2.80 46.61 -1.15
N LEU A 512 3.96 46.25 -1.71
CA LEU A 512 4.09 45.83 -3.11
C LEU A 512 3.41 44.50 -3.40
N ASN A 513 3.56 43.51 -2.51
CA ASN A 513 3.00 42.18 -2.73
C ASN A 513 1.48 42.14 -2.58
N LEU A 514 0.93 42.83 -1.56
CA LEU A 514 -0.51 42.84 -1.32
C LEU A 514 -1.23 43.82 -2.26
N GLY A 515 -0.58 44.95 -2.58
CA GLY A 515 -1.14 45.99 -3.44
C GLY A 515 -2.34 46.72 -2.83
N HIS A 516 -2.89 47.69 -3.57
CA HIS A 516 -4.05 48.47 -3.13
C HIS A 516 -5.30 47.60 -2.95
N ASP A 517 -5.64 46.80 -3.98
CA ASP A 517 -6.86 46.01 -3.99
C ASP A 517 -6.86 44.95 -2.88
N GLY A 518 -5.70 44.30 -2.65
CA GLY A 518 -5.52 43.36 -1.54
C GLY A 518 -5.61 44.05 -0.19
N ALA A 519 -5.02 45.25 -0.04
CA ALA A 519 -5.11 46.03 1.19
C ALA A 519 -6.56 46.39 1.54
N GLN A 520 -7.36 46.84 0.56
CA GLN A 520 -8.77 47.17 0.78
C GLN A 520 -9.65 45.93 1.06
N THR A 521 -9.24 44.76 0.54
CA THR A 521 -10.00 43.50 0.69
C THR A 521 -9.73 42.81 2.02
N TYR A 522 -8.46 42.78 2.45
CA TYR A 522 -7.99 41.93 3.55
C TYR A 522 -7.64 42.68 4.83
N LEU A 523 -7.45 44.01 4.78
CA LEU A 523 -7.02 44.79 5.93
C LEU A 523 -8.09 45.75 6.43
N GLN A 524 -8.03 46.04 7.73
CA GLN A 524 -8.78 47.16 8.30
C GLN A 524 -8.17 48.50 7.87
N GLN A 525 -9.01 49.52 7.72
CA GLN A 525 -8.60 50.86 7.28
C GLN A 525 -7.52 51.48 8.19
N SER A 526 -7.53 51.17 9.49
CA SER A 526 -6.50 51.60 10.45
C SER A 526 -5.12 51.02 10.10
N ALA A 527 -5.05 49.72 9.83
CA ALA A 527 -3.81 49.03 9.46
C ALA A 527 -3.26 49.52 8.10
N VAL A 528 -4.15 49.81 7.14
CA VAL A 528 -3.76 50.43 5.86
C VAL A 528 -3.11 51.80 6.09
N GLN A 529 -3.70 52.62 6.96
CA GLN A 529 -3.17 53.95 7.26
C GLN A 529 -1.83 53.87 8.02
N GLU A 530 -1.69 52.95 8.97
CA GLU A 530 -0.46 52.78 9.75
C GLU A 530 0.72 52.33 8.87
N ILE A 531 0.48 51.40 7.94
CA ILE A 531 1.48 51.01 6.93
C ILE A 531 1.83 52.21 6.04
N ALA A 532 0.84 52.96 5.56
CA ALA A 532 1.07 54.14 4.71
C ALA A 532 1.87 55.23 5.43
N ASP A 533 1.56 55.51 6.69
CA ASP A 533 2.29 56.49 7.50
C ASP A 533 3.75 56.05 7.70
N ARG A 534 3.96 54.75 7.92
CA ARG A 534 5.30 54.18 8.04
C ARG A 534 6.10 54.23 6.73
N LEU A 535 5.46 54.00 5.59
CA LEU A 535 6.10 54.16 4.27
C LEU A 535 6.49 55.62 4.01
N THR A 536 5.62 56.57 4.36
CA THR A 536 5.90 58.02 4.29
C THR A 536 7.10 58.38 5.17
N ALA A 537 7.14 57.88 6.41
CA ALA A 537 8.25 58.13 7.33
C ALA A 537 9.60 57.56 6.82
N ALA A 538 9.54 56.46 6.05
CA ALA A 538 10.69 55.87 5.37
C ALA A 538 11.06 56.56 4.04
N GLY A 539 10.35 57.63 3.64
CA GLY A 539 10.58 58.39 2.41
C GLY A 539 10.00 57.76 1.14
N MET A 540 9.04 56.83 1.26
CA MET A 540 8.40 56.10 0.15
C MET A 540 7.00 56.66 -0.15
N ASP A 541 6.90 57.96 -0.42
CA ASP A 541 5.62 58.68 -0.55
C ASP A 541 4.74 58.22 -1.72
N GLU A 542 5.33 57.74 -2.81
CA GLU A 542 4.58 57.20 -3.96
C GLU A 542 3.93 55.86 -3.59
N LEU A 543 4.71 54.92 -3.03
CA LEU A 543 4.20 53.63 -2.58
C LEU A 543 3.15 53.78 -1.47
N SER A 544 3.33 54.73 -0.55
CA SER A 544 2.35 55.08 0.48
C SER A 544 1.00 55.51 -0.10
N ARG A 545 1.01 56.38 -1.11
CA ARG A 545 -0.20 56.87 -1.77
C ARG A 545 -0.89 55.78 -2.58
N ASP A 546 -0.12 54.99 -3.31
CA ASP A 546 -0.64 53.88 -4.12
C ASP A 546 -1.27 52.81 -3.23
N PHE A 547 -0.60 52.43 -2.13
CA PHE A 547 -1.12 51.45 -1.19
C PHE A 547 -2.40 51.93 -0.48
N SER A 548 -2.40 53.15 0.05
CA SER A 548 -3.56 53.71 0.78
C SER A 548 -4.73 54.18 -0.11
N GLY A 549 -4.50 54.34 -1.41
CA GLY A 549 -5.49 54.90 -2.34
C GLY A 549 -5.75 56.39 -2.16
N LYS A 550 -4.94 57.11 -1.35
CA LYS A 550 -5.03 58.56 -1.22
C LYS A 550 -4.58 59.21 -2.52
N LYS A 551 -5.52 59.67 -3.34
CA LYS A 551 -5.27 60.57 -4.48
C LYS A 551 -4.63 61.87 -4.00
N GLY A 552 -3.30 61.90 -3.89
CA GLY A 552 -2.55 63.11 -3.63
C GLY A 552 -2.58 64.04 -4.84
N SER A 553 -3.08 65.27 -4.66
CA SER A 553 -3.10 66.38 -5.62
C SER A 553 -1.69 66.91 -5.94
N THR A 554 -0.83 66.06 -6.48
CA THR A 554 0.47 66.48 -7.04
C THR A 554 0.35 66.49 -8.54
N LYS A 555 0.43 67.70 -9.10
CA LYS A 555 0.58 67.98 -10.53
C LYS A 555 1.70 67.08 -11.06
N ARG A 556 1.36 66.14 -11.96
CA ARG A 556 2.36 65.36 -12.70
C ARG A 556 3.07 66.31 -13.66
N ASP A 557 4.27 66.77 -13.30
CA ASP A 557 5.25 67.16 -14.30
C ASP A 557 6.00 65.88 -14.71
N HIS A 558 5.74 65.45 -15.96
CA HIS A 558 6.47 64.51 -16.82
C HIS A 558 7.23 63.32 -16.18
N PRO A 559 6.96 62.06 -16.60
CA PRO A 559 7.87 60.96 -16.32
C PRO A 559 9.15 61.11 -17.17
N PRO A 560 10.37 60.92 -16.61
CA PRO A 560 11.54 60.72 -17.44
C PRO A 560 11.44 59.31 -18.05
N GLN A 561 11.32 59.25 -19.38
CA GLN A 561 11.58 58.03 -20.11
C GLN A 561 13.06 57.66 -19.93
N VAL A 562 13.32 56.59 -19.18
CA VAL A 562 14.63 55.94 -19.18
C VAL A 562 14.54 54.76 -20.15
N ASN A 563 15.13 54.97 -21.32
CA ASN A 563 15.38 53.95 -22.32
C ASN A 563 16.32 52.88 -21.74
N ALA A 564 15.83 51.66 -21.54
CA ALA A 564 16.68 50.52 -21.26
C ALA A 564 17.27 49.99 -22.58
N SER A 565 18.43 50.53 -22.97
CA SER A 565 19.33 49.88 -23.91
C SER A 565 20.45 49.19 -23.14
N THR A 566 20.62 47.89 -23.43
CA THR A 566 21.86 47.09 -23.37
C THR A 566 22.67 47.05 -22.06
N ALA A 567 22.44 46.00 -21.27
CA ALA A 567 23.44 45.39 -20.38
C ALA A 567 23.25 43.85 -20.37
N PRO A 568 24.33 43.04 -20.31
CA PRO A 568 24.31 41.63 -20.66
C PRO A 568 23.62 40.76 -19.59
N ALA A 569 22.95 39.71 -20.07
CA ALA A 569 22.28 38.71 -19.23
C ALA A 569 23.28 38.01 -18.29
N GLY A 570 23.11 38.23 -16.99
CA GLY A 570 23.64 37.33 -15.97
C GLY A 570 22.87 36.00 -15.98
N PRO A 571 23.45 34.91 -15.45
CA PRO A 571 22.85 33.59 -15.54
C PRO A 571 21.49 33.56 -14.82
N ALA A 572 20.47 33.10 -15.53
CA ALA A 572 19.13 32.92 -15.00
C ALA A 572 19.15 32.02 -13.76
N ARG A 573 18.45 32.45 -12.69
CA ARG A 573 18.05 31.54 -11.61
C ARG A 573 17.23 30.39 -12.22
N PRO A 574 17.46 29.13 -11.82
CA PRO A 574 16.65 28.03 -12.28
C PRO A 574 15.18 28.28 -11.90
N ARG A 575 14.34 28.28 -12.94
CA ARG A 575 12.88 28.35 -12.87
C ARG A 575 12.39 27.16 -12.02
N ALA A 576 11.40 27.41 -11.15
CA ALA A 576 10.69 26.37 -10.44
C ALA A 576 10.29 25.25 -11.43
N LEU A 577 10.63 24.02 -11.08
CA LEU A 577 10.23 22.82 -11.82
C LEU A 577 8.69 22.78 -11.86
N PRO A 578 8.06 22.64 -13.03
CA PRO A 578 6.63 22.39 -13.10
C PRO A 578 6.29 21.03 -12.47
N ASP A 579 5.13 20.96 -11.84
CA ASP A 579 4.50 19.74 -11.32
C ASP A 579 4.22 18.75 -12.47
N GLU A 580 5.23 17.95 -12.84
CA GLU A 580 5.02 16.70 -13.56
C GLU A 580 5.08 15.53 -12.57
N PRO A 581 4.22 14.51 -12.71
CA PRO A 581 4.33 13.30 -11.91
C PRO A 581 5.72 12.69 -12.13
N THR A 582 6.44 12.46 -11.04
CA THR A 582 7.78 11.87 -11.05
C THR A 582 7.74 10.52 -11.76
N THR A 583 8.18 10.49 -13.02
CA THR A 583 8.36 9.26 -13.77
C THR A 583 9.63 8.54 -13.29
N ILE A 584 9.68 7.21 -13.43
CA ILE A 584 10.89 6.41 -13.15
C ILE A 584 12.10 6.94 -13.94
N ALA A 585 11.87 7.52 -15.12
CA ALA A 585 12.89 8.18 -15.92
C ALA A 585 13.48 9.42 -15.24
N ALA A 586 12.64 10.24 -14.58
CA ALA A 586 13.10 11.40 -13.81
C ALA A 586 13.93 10.98 -12.58
N ALA A 587 13.51 9.92 -11.87
CA ALA A 587 14.26 9.36 -10.74
C ALA A 587 15.63 8.79 -11.19
N SER A 588 15.66 8.09 -12.33
CA SER A 588 16.91 7.56 -12.90
C SER A 588 17.87 8.68 -13.33
N ALA A 589 17.36 9.77 -13.89
CA ALA A 589 18.16 10.94 -14.24
C ALA A 589 18.77 11.61 -13.01
N ILE A 590 18.02 11.74 -11.91
CA ILE A 590 18.51 12.30 -10.65
C ILE A 590 19.60 11.41 -10.05
N LEU A 591 19.40 10.09 -10.04
CA LEU A 591 20.40 9.13 -9.54
C LEU A 591 21.69 9.16 -10.36
N LYS A 592 21.57 9.26 -11.70
CA LYS A 592 22.74 9.40 -12.57
C LYS A 592 23.48 10.71 -12.32
N THR A 593 22.75 11.81 -12.16
CA THR A 593 23.35 13.12 -11.84
C THR A 593 24.05 13.10 -10.47
N SER A 594 23.49 12.41 -9.48
CA SER A 594 24.15 12.22 -8.17
C SER A 594 25.43 11.37 -8.29
N LYS A 595 25.41 10.32 -9.11
CA LYS A 595 26.58 9.48 -9.37
C LYS A 595 27.71 10.26 -10.05
N ASP A 596 27.38 11.00 -11.11
CA ASP A 596 28.35 11.81 -11.86
C ASP A 596 28.97 12.90 -10.97
N LEU A 597 28.17 13.49 -10.05
CA LEU A 597 28.67 14.45 -9.07
C LEU A 597 29.63 13.80 -8.05
N ARG A 598 29.34 12.58 -7.58
CA ARG A 598 30.24 11.85 -6.67
C ARG A 598 31.55 11.49 -7.36
N GLU A 599 31.53 11.09 -8.63
CA GLU A 599 32.73 10.81 -9.41
C GLU A 599 33.56 12.09 -9.66
N GLN A 600 32.90 13.25 -9.86
CA GLN A 600 33.56 14.55 -9.91
C GLN A 600 34.19 14.96 -8.56
N VAL A 601 33.51 14.70 -7.45
CA VAL A 601 34.04 14.99 -6.10
C VAL A 601 35.22 14.09 -5.77
N VAL A 602 35.17 12.80 -6.13
CA VAL A 602 36.27 11.85 -5.93
C VAL A 602 37.48 12.20 -6.81
N SER A 603 37.27 12.66 -8.05
CA SER A 603 38.36 13.08 -8.93
C SER A 603 38.98 14.43 -8.54
N THR A 604 38.23 15.30 -7.85
CA THR A 604 38.74 16.60 -7.37
C THR A 604 39.43 16.52 -6.01
N LEU A 605 39.09 15.54 -5.16
CA LEU A 605 39.69 15.40 -3.83
C LEU A 605 41.00 14.58 -3.83
N GLY A 606 41.33 13.88 -4.91
CA GLY A 606 42.54 13.04 -5.01
C GLY A 606 42.55 11.88 -4.00
N PRO A 607 43.42 10.87 -4.17
CA PRO A 607 43.50 9.79 -3.21
C PRO A 607 44.01 10.31 -1.86
N ALA A 608 43.30 9.96 -0.78
CA ALA A 608 43.75 10.20 0.58
C ALA A 608 45.15 9.56 0.77
N PRO A 609 46.11 10.25 1.43
CA PRO A 609 47.40 9.66 1.72
C PRO A 609 47.24 8.43 2.64
N PRO A 610 48.17 7.46 2.54
CA PRO A 610 48.02 6.12 3.12
C PRO A 610 47.90 6.10 4.65
#